data_AF-A0A1H8FH20-F1
#
_entry.id   AF-A0A1H8FH20-F1
#
_cell.length_a   1.000
_cell.length_b   1.000
_cell.length_c   1.000
_cell.angle_alpha   90.00
_cell.angle_beta   90.00
_cell.angle_gamma   90.00
#
_symmetry.space_group_name_H-M   'P 1'
#
loop_
_entity.id
_entity.type
_entity.pdbx_description
1 polymer ?
#
loop_
_entity_poly.entity_id
_entity_poly.type
_entity_poly.pdbx_seq_one_letter_code
_entity_poly.pdbx_strand_id
1 'polypeptide(L)'
;MKYIILTVALLAGCGTAPSATQIIDVPVYRPCLIEVPGRPAFEFDKLPLDAAAGDLAQPRRHAGLILSNTAAAQASNNGTSHLIGGAMPHVYTDVHNLEGKPTVGNGDCVALVQTFTDVGWTGSWRPWVRVIDAGYIRVGTVIATFDKHGRYPNKPTGNHAGFFLGMGPLDTKTGRPDYFIIMKQWKGLRVIKQRAIYGRGRLAHIPGGMSDSNVYDNFWVVQ
;
A
#
# COMPACT_ATOMS: atom_id res chain seq x y z
N MET A 1 -10.42 -85.83 -26.45
CA MET A 1 -10.82 -85.24 -25.16
C MET A 1 -9.84 -84.10 -24.86
N LYS A 2 -10.31 -82.86 -24.94
CA LYS A 2 -9.51 -81.62 -24.86
C LYS A 2 -9.65 -81.05 -23.45
N TYR A 3 -8.54 -80.82 -22.74
CA TYR A 3 -8.53 -80.13 -21.45
C TYR A 3 -8.24 -78.64 -21.67
N ILE A 4 -9.19 -77.80 -21.28
CA ILE A 4 -9.09 -76.33 -21.28
C ILE A 4 -8.59 -75.92 -19.89
N ILE A 5 -7.42 -75.30 -19.83
CA ILE A 5 -6.80 -74.76 -18.61
C ILE A 5 -7.40 -73.38 -18.37
N LEU A 6 -8.14 -73.23 -17.26
CA LEU A 6 -8.74 -71.97 -16.82
C LEU A 6 -7.76 -71.25 -15.87
N THR A 7 -7.04 -70.25 -16.38
CA THR A 7 -6.20 -69.36 -15.58
C THR A 7 -7.05 -68.33 -14.83
N VAL A 8 -7.06 -68.41 -13.50
CA VAL A 8 -7.67 -67.42 -12.60
C VAL A 8 -6.70 -66.25 -12.41
N ALA A 9 -7.08 -65.07 -12.90
CA ALA A 9 -6.36 -63.82 -12.65
C ALA A 9 -6.77 -63.24 -11.29
N LEU A 10 -5.86 -63.24 -10.31
CA LEU A 10 -6.01 -62.51 -9.06
C LEU A 10 -5.79 -61.01 -9.29
N LEU A 11 -6.87 -60.23 -9.22
CA LEU A 11 -6.82 -58.77 -9.11
C LEU A 11 -6.48 -58.39 -7.66
N ALA A 12 -5.23 -58.01 -7.42
CA ALA A 12 -4.83 -57.36 -6.16
C ALA A 12 -5.35 -55.91 -6.16
N GLY A 13 -6.32 -55.61 -5.29
CA GLY A 13 -6.81 -54.26 -5.08
C GLY A 13 -5.82 -53.41 -4.28
N CYS A 14 -5.43 -52.25 -4.82
CA CYS A 14 -4.71 -51.22 -4.09
C CYS A 14 -5.65 -50.57 -3.06
N GLY A 15 -5.49 -50.89 -1.77
CA GLY A 15 -6.07 -50.12 -0.68
C GLY A 15 -5.33 -48.80 -0.49
N THR A 16 -6.00 -47.68 -0.74
CA THR A 16 -5.48 -46.34 -0.42
C THR A 16 -5.56 -46.11 1.09
N ALA A 17 -4.40 -46.04 1.76
CA ALA A 17 -4.32 -45.64 3.16
C ALA A 17 -4.76 -44.16 3.30
N PRO A 18 -5.51 -43.78 4.36
CA PRO A 18 -5.81 -42.38 4.62
C PRO A 18 -4.52 -41.61 4.95
N SER A 19 -4.41 -40.38 4.45
CA SER A 19 -3.26 -39.51 4.72
C SER A 19 -3.13 -39.25 6.21
N ALA A 20 -1.92 -39.46 6.74
CA ALA A 20 -1.58 -39.16 8.12
C ALA A 20 -1.84 -37.68 8.43
N THR A 21 -2.46 -37.41 9.57
CA THR A 21 -2.67 -36.06 10.11
C THR A 21 -1.32 -35.39 10.36
N GLN A 22 -1.03 -34.29 9.66
CA GLN A 22 0.12 -33.45 9.98
C GLN A 22 -0.23 -32.49 11.12
N ILE A 23 0.55 -32.51 12.19
CA ILE A 23 0.53 -31.50 13.25
C ILE A 23 1.51 -30.41 12.82
N ILE A 24 1.01 -29.18 12.69
CA ILE A 24 1.81 -28.00 12.36
C ILE A 24 2.01 -27.21 13.65
N ASP A 25 3.24 -27.20 14.16
CA ASP A 25 3.62 -26.34 15.28
C ASP A 25 3.82 -24.90 14.78
N VAL A 26 2.94 -24.00 15.20
CA VAL A 26 3.03 -22.56 14.88
C VAL A 26 3.87 -21.89 15.97
N PRO A 27 5.05 -21.32 15.65
CA PRO A 27 5.83 -20.58 16.63
C PRO A 27 5.09 -19.29 16.99
N VAL A 28 4.65 -19.20 18.25
CA VAL A 28 4.05 -17.98 18.78
C VAL A 28 5.17 -16.97 19.02
N TYR A 29 5.27 -15.97 18.15
CA TYR A 29 6.20 -14.85 18.32
C TYR A 29 5.89 -14.12 19.62
N ARG A 30 6.79 -14.23 20.62
CA ARG A 30 6.78 -13.38 21.80
C ARG A 30 7.59 -12.12 21.48
N PRO A 31 6.97 -10.95 21.27
CA PRO A 31 7.73 -9.72 21.15
C PRO A 31 8.49 -9.50 22.47
N CYS A 32 9.81 -9.40 22.39
CA CYS A 32 10.68 -9.05 23.52
C CYS A 32 10.55 -7.55 23.86
N LEU A 33 9.35 -7.11 24.23
CA LEU A 33 9.17 -5.84 24.95
C LEU A 33 9.48 -6.11 26.42
N ILE A 34 10.75 -5.94 26.81
CA ILE A 34 11.19 -6.04 28.21
C ILE A 34 10.79 -4.80 29.02
N GLU A 35 10.27 -3.75 28.38
CA GLU A 35 9.77 -2.58 29.08
C GLU A 35 8.37 -2.24 28.58
N VAL A 36 7.38 -2.39 29.45
CA VAL A 36 6.09 -1.70 29.30
C VAL A 36 6.42 -0.22 29.49
N PRO A 37 6.35 0.65 28.46
CA PRO A 37 6.49 2.07 28.69
C PRO A 37 5.43 2.47 29.71
N GLY A 38 5.87 3.08 30.82
CA GLY A 38 4.97 3.52 31.88
C GLY A 38 3.83 4.30 31.25
N ARG A 39 2.59 3.92 31.58
CA ARG A 39 1.39 4.61 31.10
C ARG A 39 1.61 6.10 31.36
N PRO A 40 1.64 6.98 30.33
CA PRO A 40 1.67 8.40 30.59
C PRO A 40 0.46 8.71 31.47
N ALA A 41 0.73 9.27 32.66
CA ALA A 41 -0.31 9.78 33.54
C ALA A 41 -0.95 10.97 32.80
N PHE A 42 -1.98 10.69 32.02
CA PHE A 42 -2.85 11.74 31.54
C PHE A 42 -3.70 12.16 32.75
N GLU A 43 -3.36 13.31 33.33
CA GLU A 43 -4.12 13.97 34.39
C GLU A 43 -5.39 14.55 33.77
N PHE A 44 -6.45 13.73 33.69
CA PHE A 44 -7.73 14.11 33.08
C PHE A 44 -8.65 14.96 33.98
N ASP A 45 -8.21 15.31 35.20
CA ASP A 45 -9.08 15.95 36.21
C ASP A 45 -8.77 17.44 36.47
N LYS A 46 -8.26 18.17 35.47
CA LYS A 46 -8.13 19.64 35.55
C LYS A 46 -8.76 20.36 34.37
N LEU A 47 -9.99 19.99 34.03
CA LEU A 47 -10.87 20.89 33.29
C LEU A 47 -11.87 21.49 34.29
N PRO A 48 -11.86 22.82 34.51
CA PRO A 48 -12.92 23.45 35.28
C PRO A 48 -14.26 23.19 34.59
N LEU A 49 -15.31 22.98 35.38
CA LEU A 49 -16.66 22.56 34.96
C LEU A 49 -17.36 23.55 34.01
N ASP A 50 -16.74 24.70 33.70
CA ASP A 50 -17.25 25.77 32.85
C ASP A 50 -16.46 25.96 31.53
N ALA A 51 -15.56 25.03 31.16
CA ALA A 51 -14.83 25.11 29.90
C ALA A 51 -15.77 24.94 28.68
N ALA A 52 -15.93 26.02 27.91
CA ALA A 52 -16.73 26.04 26.68
C ALA A 52 -16.16 25.08 25.61
N ALA A 53 -17.05 24.39 24.90
CA ALA A 53 -16.71 23.45 23.82
C ALA A 53 -16.11 24.19 22.61
N GLY A 54 -14.79 24.34 22.59
CA GLY A 54 -14.10 24.92 21.44
C GLY A 54 -12.70 25.42 21.74
N ASP A 55 -11.80 24.55 22.18
CA ASP A 55 -10.36 24.83 22.09
C ASP A 55 -9.59 23.53 21.81
N LEU A 56 -9.30 23.31 20.53
CA LEU A 56 -8.35 22.30 20.09
C LEU A 56 -6.94 22.78 20.46
N ALA A 57 -6.36 22.16 21.48
CA ALA A 57 -5.00 22.41 21.92
C ALA A 57 -4.00 22.24 20.76
N GLN A 58 -3.41 23.34 20.31
CA GLN A 58 -2.15 23.35 19.57
C GLN A 58 -1.00 23.04 20.55
N PRO A 59 -0.09 22.10 20.25
CA PRO A 59 1.12 21.97 21.04
C PRO A 59 2.08 23.14 20.72
N ARG A 60 2.31 24.00 21.72
CA ARG A 60 3.35 25.03 21.72
C ARG A 60 4.75 24.40 21.77
N ARG A 61 5.66 25.08 21.07
CA ARG A 61 7.09 24.80 20.91
C ARG A 61 7.84 24.85 22.24
N HIS A 62 8.76 23.91 22.46
CA HIS A 62 9.94 24.15 23.29
C HIS A 62 11.22 23.81 22.53
N ALA A 63 12.17 24.73 22.67
CA ALA A 63 13.46 24.76 22.02
C ALA A 63 14.50 23.92 22.76
N GLY A 64 15.38 23.27 21.99
CA GLY A 64 16.81 23.10 22.28
C GLY A 64 17.23 22.01 23.27
N LEU A 65 17.73 20.89 22.75
CA LEU A 65 19.05 20.38 23.14
C LEU A 65 19.66 19.55 22.01
N ILE A 66 20.85 19.98 21.56
CA ILE A 66 21.68 19.32 20.56
C ILE A 66 22.37 18.12 21.22
N LEU A 67 22.21 16.93 20.65
CA LEU A 67 23.18 15.84 20.78
C LEU A 67 23.49 15.31 19.38
N SER A 68 24.67 15.69 18.91
CA SER A 68 25.32 15.14 17.72
C SER A 68 25.57 13.65 17.93
N ASN A 69 25.04 12.81 17.06
CA ASN A 69 25.57 11.48 16.82
C ASN A 69 25.60 11.24 15.30
N THR A 70 26.75 11.52 14.70
CA THR A 70 27.16 10.94 13.43
C THR A 70 27.42 9.45 13.62
N ALA A 71 26.52 8.62 13.12
CA ALA A 71 26.83 7.27 12.66
C ALA A 71 25.84 6.92 11.55
N ALA A 72 26.30 7.08 10.31
CA ALA A 72 25.65 6.51 9.15
C ALA A 72 25.66 4.99 9.31
N ALA A 73 24.49 4.41 9.51
CA ALA A 73 24.26 2.99 9.29
C ALA A 73 23.25 2.87 8.14
N GLN A 74 23.78 2.72 6.93
CA GLN A 74 23.04 2.15 5.82
C GLN A 74 22.60 0.75 6.23
N ALA A 75 21.37 0.59 6.71
CA ALA A 75 20.78 -0.71 6.94
C ALA A 75 20.38 -1.29 5.57
N SER A 76 21.27 -2.14 5.06
CA SER A 76 21.12 -2.95 3.87
C SER A 76 19.82 -3.77 3.92
N ASN A 77 19.12 -3.77 2.79
CA ASN A 77 17.86 -4.44 2.57
C ASN A 77 18.10 -5.96 2.45
N ASN A 78 17.54 -6.77 3.37
CA ASN A 78 17.01 -8.11 3.05
C ASN A 78 16.34 -8.73 4.28
N GLY A 79 15.01 -8.59 4.35
CA GLY A 79 14.15 -9.28 5.29
C GLY A 79 12.92 -9.79 4.56
N THR A 80 13.05 -10.98 4.00
CA THR A 80 12.01 -11.78 3.35
C THR A 80 10.87 -12.09 4.32
N SER A 81 9.70 -11.47 4.14
CA SER A 81 8.44 -11.93 4.72
C SER A 81 7.57 -12.53 3.63
N HIS A 82 7.53 -13.85 3.64
CA HIS A 82 6.84 -14.74 2.73
C HIS A 82 5.35 -14.82 3.11
N LEU A 83 4.51 -13.93 2.57
CA LEU A 83 3.06 -14.14 2.42
C LEU A 83 2.65 -13.50 1.07
N ILE A 84 2.55 -14.33 0.03
CA ILE A 84 2.41 -13.98 -1.41
C ILE A 84 3.64 -13.22 -1.94
N GLY A 85 4.71 -13.97 -2.24
CA GLY A 85 6.05 -13.47 -2.53
C GLY A 85 6.24 -12.79 -3.89
N GLY A 86 5.91 -11.52 -3.97
CA GLY A 86 6.56 -10.55 -4.85
C GLY A 86 7.01 -9.35 -4.01
N ALA A 87 8.29 -9.02 -4.00
CA ALA A 87 8.73 -7.78 -3.37
C ALA A 87 7.97 -6.60 -4.02
N MET A 88 7.42 -5.69 -3.21
CA MET A 88 6.73 -4.51 -3.74
C MET A 88 7.70 -3.72 -4.62
N PRO A 89 7.44 -3.59 -5.93
CA PRO A 89 8.33 -2.87 -6.83
C PRO A 89 8.29 -1.37 -6.52
N HIS A 90 9.42 -0.69 -6.77
CA HIS A 90 9.59 0.77 -6.75
C HIS A 90 8.94 1.47 -5.55
N VAL A 91 9.67 1.49 -4.43
CA VAL A 91 9.20 2.11 -3.19
C VAL A 91 10.14 3.23 -2.78
N TYR A 92 9.58 4.41 -2.52
CA TYR A 92 10.30 5.50 -1.87
C TYR A 92 9.88 5.62 -0.41
N THR A 93 10.78 5.26 0.52
CA THR A 93 10.47 5.13 1.94
C THR A 93 10.23 6.46 2.66
N ASP A 94 10.73 7.59 2.12
CA ASP A 94 10.62 8.90 2.75
C ASP A 94 9.52 9.79 2.12
N VAL A 95 8.48 9.15 1.59
CA VAL A 95 7.40 9.80 0.82
C VAL A 95 6.67 10.90 1.61
N HIS A 96 6.50 10.75 2.93
CA HIS A 96 5.79 11.75 3.75
C HIS A 96 6.52 13.10 3.79
N ASN A 97 7.85 13.08 3.68
CA ASN A 97 8.66 14.29 3.64
C ASN A 97 8.58 15.03 2.31
N LEU A 98 7.80 14.56 1.33
CA LEU A 98 7.60 15.25 0.06
C LEU A 98 6.50 16.32 0.12
N GLU A 99 5.55 16.24 1.06
CA GLU A 99 4.45 17.19 1.15
C GLU A 99 4.96 18.63 1.28
N GLY A 100 4.47 19.54 0.44
CA GLY A 100 4.84 20.95 0.48
C GLY A 100 6.21 21.30 -0.10
N LYS A 101 7.04 20.31 -0.48
CA LYS A 101 8.28 20.57 -1.22
C LYS A 101 7.98 21.10 -2.63
N PRO A 102 8.89 21.88 -3.24
CA PRO A 102 8.76 22.27 -4.64
C PRO A 102 8.55 21.05 -5.55
N THR A 103 7.81 21.24 -6.64
CA THR A 103 7.68 20.19 -7.66
C THR A 103 9.04 19.87 -8.29
N VAL A 104 9.22 18.62 -8.71
CA VAL A 104 10.48 18.11 -9.27
C VAL A 104 10.38 17.88 -10.77
N GLY A 105 11.53 17.83 -11.44
CA GLY A 105 11.63 17.64 -12.89
C GLY A 105 10.85 18.72 -13.65
N ASN A 106 10.00 18.30 -14.58
CA ASN A 106 9.17 19.20 -15.38
C ASN A 106 7.78 19.50 -14.75
N GLY A 107 7.58 19.13 -13.48
CA GLY A 107 6.31 19.28 -12.77
C GLY A 107 5.26 18.21 -13.09
N ASP A 108 5.51 17.27 -14.02
CA ASP A 108 4.57 16.18 -14.31
C ASP A 108 4.54 15.11 -13.21
N CYS A 109 3.43 14.38 -13.13
CA CYS A 109 3.25 13.30 -12.18
C CYS A 109 4.28 12.17 -12.32
N VAL A 110 4.70 11.86 -13.55
CA VAL A 110 5.71 10.83 -13.84
C VAL A 110 7.10 11.25 -13.35
N ALA A 111 7.46 12.53 -13.52
CA ALA A 111 8.75 13.05 -13.09
C ALA A 111 8.97 12.87 -11.59
N LEU A 112 7.91 13.00 -10.78
CA LEU A 112 7.98 12.76 -9.34
C LEU A 112 8.46 11.34 -9.01
N VAL A 113 7.79 10.33 -9.55
CA VAL A 113 8.09 8.94 -9.21
C VAL A 113 9.44 8.50 -9.77
N GLN A 114 9.81 8.98 -10.97
CA GLN A 114 11.13 8.73 -11.57
C GLN A 114 12.28 9.45 -10.86
N THR A 115 12.01 10.55 -10.16
CA THR A 115 13.05 11.28 -9.41
C THR A 115 13.46 10.52 -8.15
N PHE A 116 12.50 9.88 -7.48
CA PHE A 116 12.71 9.27 -6.16
C PHE A 116 12.75 7.74 -6.18
N THR A 117 12.60 7.11 -7.35
CA THR A 117 12.69 5.65 -7.53
C THR A 117 13.34 5.31 -8.87
N ASP A 118 13.70 4.04 -9.02
CA ASP A 118 14.23 3.44 -10.24
C ASP A 118 13.13 2.84 -11.15
N VAL A 119 11.89 3.35 -11.05
CA VAL A 119 10.72 2.88 -11.81
C VAL A 119 10.91 2.93 -13.35
N GLY A 120 11.94 3.62 -13.82
CA GLY A 120 12.33 3.60 -15.22
C GLY A 120 11.33 4.31 -16.14
N TRP A 121 11.45 4.03 -17.44
CA TRP A 121 10.64 4.67 -18.48
C TRP A 121 9.20 4.13 -18.50
N THR A 122 8.21 5.02 -18.65
CA THR A 122 6.77 4.67 -18.58
C THR A 122 6.32 3.63 -19.60
N GLY A 123 7.03 3.50 -20.73
CA GLY A 123 6.75 2.45 -21.69
C GLY A 123 7.23 1.05 -21.27
N SER A 124 7.94 0.92 -20.15
CA SER A 124 8.24 -0.38 -19.53
C SER A 124 7.18 -0.80 -18.50
N TRP A 125 6.47 0.17 -17.89
CA TRP A 125 5.55 -0.06 -16.78
C TRP A 125 4.41 -1.01 -17.12
N ARG A 126 4.09 -1.92 -16.20
CA ARG A 126 2.91 -2.78 -16.24
C ARG A 126 2.07 -2.65 -14.98
N PRO A 127 0.74 -2.82 -15.08
CA PRO A 127 -0.10 -2.95 -13.90
C PRO A 127 0.18 -4.30 -13.25
N TRP A 128 0.40 -4.32 -11.95
CA TRP A 128 0.49 -5.55 -11.16
C TRP A 128 -0.81 -5.84 -10.41
N VAL A 129 -0.91 -5.41 -9.16
CA VAL A 129 -2.13 -5.52 -8.35
C VAL A 129 -2.84 -4.17 -8.34
N ARG A 130 -4.16 -4.21 -8.50
CA ARG A 130 -5.00 -3.02 -8.39
C ARG A 130 -4.95 -2.49 -6.97
N VAL A 131 -4.77 -1.17 -6.80
CA VAL A 131 -4.54 -0.57 -5.47
C VAL A 131 -5.64 -0.98 -4.49
N ILE A 132 -6.90 -0.83 -4.89
CA ILE A 132 -8.07 -1.11 -4.03
C ILE A 132 -8.32 -2.60 -3.73
N ASP A 133 -7.71 -3.50 -4.49
CA ASP A 133 -7.88 -4.95 -4.33
C ASP A 133 -6.66 -5.58 -3.61
N ALA A 134 -5.63 -4.80 -3.34
CA ALA A 134 -4.44 -5.25 -2.63
C ALA A 134 -4.72 -5.38 -1.13
N GLY A 135 -4.43 -6.55 -0.56
CA GLY A 135 -4.52 -6.75 0.90
C GLY A 135 -3.47 -5.93 1.69
N TYR A 136 -2.34 -5.62 1.05
CA TYR A 136 -1.30 -4.76 1.61
C TYR A 136 -0.53 -4.05 0.49
N ILE A 137 -0.27 -2.75 0.67
CA ILE A 137 0.63 -1.96 -0.16
C ILE A 137 1.54 -1.19 0.77
N ARG A 138 2.85 -1.22 0.50
CA ARG A 138 3.81 -0.45 1.28
C ARG A 138 3.61 1.04 1.00
N VAL A 139 3.60 1.86 2.04
CA VAL A 139 3.65 3.32 1.90
C VAL A 139 4.89 3.70 1.08
N GLY A 140 4.70 4.58 0.11
CA GLY A 140 5.75 4.97 -0.83
C GLY A 140 5.84 4.12 -2.10
N THR A 141 5.00 3.09 -2.25
CA THR A 141 4.93 2.30 -3.51
C THR A 141 4.44 3.18 -4.66
N VAL A 142 5.10 3.06 -5.81
CA VAL A 142 4.67 3.71 -7.05
C VAL A 142 3.37 3.09 -7.55
N ILE A 143 2.36 3.94 -7.76
CA ILE A 143 1.06 3.59 -8.32
C ILE A 143 0.76 4.48 -9.53
N ALA A 144 0.08 3.95 -10.52
CA ALA A 144 -0.26 4.69 -11.73
C ALA A 144 -1.58 4.22 -12.36
N THR A 145 -2.12 5.07 -13.23
CA THR A 145 -3.22 4.72 -14.13
C THR A 145 -2.73 3.96 -15.34
N PHE A 146 -3.48 2.94 -15.77
CA PHE A 146 -3.21 2.18 -16.99
C PHE A 146 -4.44 2.17 -17.90
N ASP A 147 -4.22 2.10 -19.21
CA ASP A 147 -5.29 1.92 -20.17
C ASP A 147 -5.78 0.46 -20.27
N LYS A 148 -6.76 0.23 -21.13
CA LYS A 148 -7.34 -1.10 -21.39
C LYS A 148 -6.34 -2.14 -21.92
N HIS A 149 -5.16 -1.70 -22.39
CA HIS A 149 -4.09 -2.57 -22.87
C HIS A 149 -2.99 -2.78 -21.82
N GLY A 150 -3.18 -2.29 -20.59
CA GLY A 150 -2.20 -2.40 -19.52
C GLY A 150 -0.98 -1.50 -19.74
N ARG A 151 -1.15 -0.38 -20.43
CA ARG A 151 -0.08 0.58 -20.75
C ARG A 151 -0.35 1.91 -20.06
N TYR A 152 0.73 2.59 -19.64
CA TYR A 152 0.59 3.97 -19.21
C TYR A 152 0.28 4.84 -20.44
N PRO A 153 -0.88 5.54 -20.50
CA PRO A 153 -1.39 6.04 -21.77
C PRO A 153 -0.77 7.36 -22.22
N ASN A 154 0.05 8.01 -21.38
CA ASN A 154 0.78 9.24 -21.67
C ASN A 154 -0.05 10.34 -22.39
N LYS A 155 -1.31 10.52 -21.95
CA LYS A 155 -2.22 11.52 -22.50
C LYS A 155 -1.89 12.91 -21.93
N PRO A 156 -2.33 13.99 -22.59
CA PRO A 156 -2.20 15.35 -22.03
C PRO A 156 -2.94 15.52 -20.70
N THR A 157 -4.02 14.77 -20.50
CA THR A 157 -4.85 14.78 -19.29
C THR A 157 -5.40 13.37 -18.98
N GLY A 158 -5.81 13.16 -17.73
CA GLY A 158 -6.52 11.94 -17.32
C GLY A 158 -5.63 10.83 -16.79
N ASN A 159 -4.37 10.68 -17.23
CA ASN A 159 -3.44 9.76 -16.56
C ASN A 159 -2.78 10.37 -15.33
N HIS A 160 -2.35 9.50 -14.42
CA HIS A 160 -1.67 9.92 -13.21
C HIS A 160 -0.71 8.86 -12.70
N ALA A 161 0.34 9.31 -12.02
CA ALA A 161 1.27 8.50 -11.26
C ALA A 161 1.59 9.21 -9.93
N GLY A 162 1.96 8.46 -8.91
CA GLY A 162 2.33 8.99 -7.61
C GLY A 162 2.68 7.89 -6.64
N PHE A 163 2.85 8.27 -5.38
CA PHE A 163 3.16 7.32 -4.32
C PHE A 163 1.93 7.04 -3.45
N PHE A 164 1.67 5.78 -3.17
CA PHE A 164 0.64 5.36 -2.24
C PHE A 164 0.99 5.78 -0.79
N LEU A 165 0.03 6.37 -0.07
CA LEU A 165 0.21 6.77 1.33
C LEU A 165 -0.68 6.00 2.31
N GLY A 166 -1.78 5.39 1.85
CA GLY A 166 -2.68 4.65 2.73
C GLY A 166 -4.07 4.48 2.16
N MET A 167 -4.84 3.57 2.76
CA MET A 167 -6.26 3.38 2.50
C MET A 167 -7.10 4.19 3.48
N GLY A 168 -8.24 4.69 3.01
CA GLY A 168 -9.32 5.16 3.86
C GLY A 168 -10.08 4.00 4.52
N PRO A 169 -11.11 4.32 5.34
CA PRO A 169 -11.96 3.33 5.98
C PRO A 169 -12.61 2.38 4.96
N LEU A 170 -12.85 1.14 5.38
CA LEU A 170 -13.64 0.19 4.60
C LEU A 170 -15.12 0.54 4.69
N ASP A 171 -15.79 0.58 3.53
CA ASP A 171 -17.23 0.61 3.43
C ASP A 171 -17.80 -0.68 4.03
N THR A 172 -18.68 -0.56 5.02
CA THR A 172 -19.21 -1.69 5.78
C THR A 172 -20.14 -2.60 4.98
N LYS A 173 -20.63 -2.16 3.82
CA LYS A 173 -21.51 -2.93 2.94
C LYS A 173 -20.72 -3.72 1.90
N THR A 174 -19.67 -3.11 1.35
CA THR A 174 -18.89 -3.69 0.26
C THR A 174 -17.58 -4.32 0.71
N GLY A 175 -17.10 -3.98 1.90
CA GLY A 175 -15.79 -4.38 2.41
C GLY A 175 -14.60 -3.72 1.69
N ARG A 176 -14.85 -2.72 0.83
CA ARG A 176 -13.81 -2.02 0.04
C ARG A 176 -13.46 -0.68 0.67
N PRO A 177 -12.23 -0.18 0.55
CA PRO A 177 -11.87 1.15 1.03
C PRO A 177 -12.67 2.23 0.29
N ASP A 178 -13.05 3.31 0.98
CA ASP A 178 -13.76 4.44 0.37
C ASP A 178 -12.90 5.27 -0.59
N TYR A 179 -11.60 5.34 -0.27
CA TYR A 179 -10.58 6.07 -0.99
C TYR A 179 -9.20 5.51 -0.66
N PHE A 180 -8.19 5.92 -1.42
CA PHE A 180 -6.80 5.86 -0.99
C PHE A 180 -6.17 7.25 -1.05
N ILE A 181 -5.05 7.42 -0.35
CA ILE A 181 -4.29 8.67 -0.33
C ILE A 181 -3.07 8.51 -1.25
N ILE A 182 -2.83 9.50 -2.11
CA ILE A 182 -1.70 9.56 -3.04
C ILE A 182 -0.88 10.83 -2.83
N MET A 183 0.45 10.69 -2.76
CA MET A 183 1.40 11.78 -2.90
C MET A 183 1.67 12.03 -4.39
N LYS A 184 1.39 13.26 -4.87
CA LYS A 184 1.46 13.55 -6.30
C LYS A 184 1.88 14.98 -6.62
N GLN A 185 2.23 15.19 -7.88
CA GLN A 185 2.32 16.52 -8.49
C GLN A 185 1.67 16.52 -9.89
N TRP A 186 1.48 17.71 -10.45
CA TRP A 186 1.17 17.94 -11.87
C TRP A 186 1.55 19.39 -12.22
N LYS A 187 1.68 19.73 -13.51
CA LYS A 187 2.21 21.03 -13.97
C LYS A 187 1.54 22.28 -13.38
N GLY A 188 0.29 22.19 -12.96
CA GLY A 188 -0.41 23.31 -12.31
C GLY A 188 -0.15 23.46 -10.80
N LEU A 189 0.64 22.58 -10.19
CA LEU A 189 1.05 22.72 -8.79
C LEU A 189 2.43 23.35 -8.68
N ARG A 190 2.59 24.21 -7.67
CA ARG A 190 3.88 24.78 -7.26
C ARG A 190 4.62 23.91 -6.23
N VAL A 191 3.88 23.06 -5.53
CA VAL A 191 4.41 22.14 -4.51
C VAL A 191 3.79 20.76 -4.67
N ILE A 192 4.53 19.74 -4.25
CA ILE A 192 4.02 18.37 -4.14
C ILE A 192 2.91 18.33 -3.08
N LYS A 193 1.83 17.60 -3.36
CA LYS A 193 0.66 17.49 -2.50
C LYS A 193 0.12 16.08 -2.41
N GLN A 194 -0.41 15.73 -1.26
CA GLN A 194 -1.26 14.58 -1.05
C GLN A 194 -2.71 14.88 -1.40
N ARG A 195 -3.45 13.85 -1.84
CA ARG A 195 -4.92 13.92 -1.95
C ARG A 195 -5.56 12.55 -1.81
N ALA A 196 -6.83 12.54 -1.43
CA ALA A 196 -7.67 11.35 -1.50
C ALA A 196 -8.16 11.11 -2.95
N ILE A 197 -8.15 9.85 -3.39
CA ILE A 197 -8.75 9.37 -4.63
C ILE A 197 -9.89 8.43 -4.26
N TYR A 198 -11.12 8.81 -4.62
CA TYR A 198 -12.33 8.10 -4.19
C TYR A 198 -12.83 7.10 -5.23
N GLY A 199 -13.72 6.22 -4.77
CA GLY A 199 -14.49 5.36 -5.65
C GLY A 199 -15.54 6.05 -6.49
N ARG A 200 -15.74 5.51 -7.70
CA ARG A 200 -16.70 6.03 -8.69
C ARG A 200 -18.10 6.23 -8.09
N GLY A 201 -18.54 5.31 -7.24
CA GLY A 201 -19.85 5.37 -6.57
C GLY A 201 -20.05 6.57 -5.64
N ARG A 202 -18.98 7.16 -5.08
CA ARG A 202 -19.06 8.35 -4.21
C ARG A 202 -18.88 9.67 -4.93
N LEU A 203 -18.35 9.64 -6.15
CA LEU A 203 -18.13 10.83 -6.97
C LEU A 203 -19.11 10.91 -8.16
N ALA A 204 -20.11 10.02 -8.22
CA ALA A 204 -21.14 9.95 -9.27
C ALA A 204 -22.01 11.21 -9.39
N HIS A 205 -21.90 12.17 -8.45
CA HIS A 205 -22.61 13.44 -8.47
C HIS A 205 -21.86 14.57 -9.22
N ILE A 206 -20.66 14.34 -9.78
CA ILE A 206 -19.91 15.38 -10.49
C ILE A 206 -20.36 15.44 -11.97
N PRO A 207 -20.98 16.55 -12.44
CA PRO A 207 -21.34 16.72 -13.85
C PRO A 207 -20.09 16.80 -14.73
N GLY A 208 -20.09 16.12 -15.89
CA GLY A 208 -18.98 16.10 -16.84
C GLY A 208 -18.13 14.82 -16.86
N GLY A 209 -18.47 13.83 -16.02
CA GLY A 209 -17.71 12.59 -15.90
C GLY A 209 -16.40 12.77 -15.13
N MET A 210 -15.85 11.65 -14.66
CA MET A 210 -14.60 11.66 -13.89
C MET A 210 -13.41 11.46 -14.84
N SER A 211 -12.39 12.31 -14.74
CA SER A 211 -11.11 11.99 -15.37
C SER A 211 -10.55 10.70 -14.77
N ASP A 212 -9.86 9.88 -15.58
CA ASP A 212 -9.33 8.59 -15.13
C ASP A 212 -8.47 8.71 -13.85
N SER A 213 -7.78 9.83 -13.68
CA SER A 213 -6.93 10.20 -12.55
C SER A 213 -7.68 10.46 -11.24
N ASN A 214 -9.00 10.62 -11.27
CA ASN A 214 -9.84 10.89 -10.10
C ASN A 214 -10.63 9.66 -9.63
N VAL A 215 -10.55 8.56 -10.38
CA VAL A 215 -11.22 7.30 -10.06
C VAL A 215 -10.19 6.31 -9.55
N TYR A 216 -10.34 5.87 -8.30
CA TYR A 216 -9.39 4.92 -7.70
C TYR A 216 -9.30 3.56 -8.43
N ASP A 217 -10.33 3.19 -9.20
CA ASP A 217 -10.45 1.95 -9.96
C ASP A 217 -9.41 1.89 -11.07
N ASN A 218 -8.89 3.04 -11.48
CA ASN A 218 -7.92 3.10 -12.55
C ASN A 218 -6.49 2.94 -12.05
N PHE A 219 -6.26 2.84 -10.74
CA PHE A 219 -4.91 2.79 -10.17
C PHE A 219 -4.42 1.38 -9.85
N TRP A 220 -3.19 1.12 -10.26
CA TRP A 220 -2.49 -0.15 -10.08
C TRP A 220 -1.10 0.12 -9.54
N VAL A 221 -0.55 -0.84 -8.79
CA VAL A 221 0.88 -0.88 -8.48
C VAL A 221 1.66 -1.05 -9.77
N VAL A 222 2.74 -0.28 -9.93
CA VAL A 222 3.60 -0.32 -11.12
C VAL A 222 4.66 -1.40 -10.97
N GLN A 223 4.76 -2.29 -11.96
CA GLN A 223 5.82 -3.29 -12.13
C GLN A 223 6.65 -3.00 -13.39
#